data_AF-A0A0H4LFE5-F1
#
_entry.id   AF-A0A0H4LFE5-F1
#
_cell.length_a   1.000
_cell.length_b   1.000
_cell.length_c   1.000
_cell.angle_alpha   90.00
_cell.angle_beta   90.00
_cell.angle_gamma   90.00
#
_symmetry.space_group_name_H-M   'P 1'
#
loop_
_entity.id
_entity.type
_entity.pdbx_description
1 polymer ?
#
loop_
_entity_poly.entity_id
_entity_poly.type
_entity_poly.pdbx_seq_one_letter_code
_entity_poly.pdbx_strand_id
1 'polypeptide(L)'
;PFSDAIKLFTKEQTYLMNANYLTYYFSPIVSFILSLMIWVLMPYYFNMISFNLGILFFFCCLKLGVYTVMIAGWSSNSNYSLLGGLRAVAQTISYEVSLSLVLLSCILLIMDFNLMKFNMYQFLIWFIFLKMPLKL
;
A
#
# COMPACT_ATOMS: atom_id res chain seq x y z
N PRO A 1 15.03 18.37 -3.25
CA PRO A 1 14.31 17.39 -4.10
C PRO A 1 14.78 17.39 -5.56
N PHE A 2 14.79 18.55 -6.25
CA PHE A 2 15.24 18.62 -7.65
C PHE A 2 16.71 18.22 -7.84
N SER A 3 17.60 18.70 -6.98
CA SER A 3 19.03 18.31 -7.00
C SER A 3 19.25 16.81 -6.81
N ASP A 4 18.48 16.17 -5.93
CA ASP A 4 18.62 14.73 -5.64
C ASP A 4 18.11 13.87 -6.81
N ALA A 5 17.00 14.28 -7.45
CA ALA A 5 16.47 13.60 -8.62
C ALA A 5 17.48 13.65 -9.77
N ILE A 6 18.04 14.83 -10.07
CA ILE A 6 19.07 14.99 -11.11
C ILE A 6 20.28 14.10 -10.79
N LYS A 7 20.75 14.11 -9.54
CA LYS A 7 21.88 13.29 -9.08
C LYS A 7 21.64 11.78 -9.27
N LEU A 8 20.43 11.29 -9.00
CA LEU A 8 20.09 9.87 -9.15
C LEU A 8 20.01 9.45 -10.62
N PHE A 9 19.44 10.28 -11.50
CA PHE A 9 19.34 9.99 -12.94
C PHE A 9 20.69 10.06 -13.67
N THR A 10 21.61 10.91 -13.23
CA THR A 10 22.94 11.03 -13.84
C THR A 10 23.97 10.06 -13.28
N LYS A 11 23.66 9.32 -12.21
CA LYS A 11 24.61 8.38 -11.59
C LYS A 11 24.78 7.14 -12.46
N GLU A 12 26.00 6.63 -12.53
CA GLU A 12 26.30 5.38 -13.24
C GLU A 12 25.43 4.22 -12.72
N GLN A 13 24.85 3.47 -13.66
CA GLN A 13 24.00 2.33 -13.35
C GLN A 13 24.87 1.11 -12.99
N THR A 14 24.75 0.65 -11.75
CA THR A 14 25.38 -0.60 -11.30
C THR A 14 24.47 -1.79 -11.57
N TYR A 15 24.84 -2.65 -12.51
CA TYR A 15 24.15 -3.91 -12.78
C TYR A 15 24.61 -5.01 -11.80
N LEU A 16 23.66 -5.78 -11.26
CA LEU A 16 23.99 -6.95 -10.45
C LEU A 16 24.21 -8.16 -11.36
N MET A 17 25.41 -8.75 -11.35
CA MET A 17 25.76 -9.91 -12.18
C MET A 17 25.04 -11.20 -11.78
N ASN A 18 24.68 -11.37 -10.50
CA ASN A 18 24.10 -12.61 -9.98
C ASN A 18 22.57 -12.55 -9.78
N ALA A 19 21.90 -11.48 -10.17
CA ALA A 19 20.47 -11.28 -9.94
C ALA A 19 19.60 -11.79 -11.10
N ASN A 20 18.36 -12.19 -10.81
CA ASN A 20 17.33 -12.45 -11.81
C ASN A 20 16.86 -11.11 -12.41
N TYR A 21 17.49 -10.69 -13.50
CA TYR A 21 17.35 -9.35 -14.07
C TYR A 21 15.90 -8.92 -14.36
N LEU A 22 15.13 -9.78 -15.03
CA LEU A 22 13.75 -9.48 -15.40
C LEU A 22 12.87 -9.21 -14.18
N THR A 23 12.86 -10.13 -13.21
CA THR A 23 12.01 -10.02 -12.02
C THR A 23 12.46 -8.87 -11.12
N TYR A 24 13.77 -8.63 -11.02
CA TYR A 24 14.31 -7.50 -10.26
C TYR A 24 13.87 -6.15 -10.84
N TYR A 25 13.93 -5.98 -12.17
CA TYR A 25 13.54 -4.73 -12.83
C TYR A 25 12.02 -4.49 -12.83
N PHE A 26 11.20 -5.53 -13.01
CA PHE A 26 9.74 -5.39 -12.99
C PHE A 26 9.17 -5.15 -11.59
N SER A 27 9.80 -5.69 -10.54
CA SER A 27 9.29 -5.56 -9.17
C SER A 27 9.04 -4.11 -8.70
N PRO A 28 9.96 -3.13 -8.89
CA PRO A 28 9.69 -1.73 -8.52
C PRO A 28 8.64 -1.05 -9.42
N ILE A 29 8.50 -1.48 -10.67
CA ILE A 29 7.50 -0.93 -11.59
C ILE A 29 6.09 -1.33 -11.11
N VAL A 30 5.90 -2.61 -10.78
CA VAL A 30 4.62 -3.11 -10.28
C VAL A 30 4.26 -2.49 -8.94
N SER A 31 5.24 -2.34 -8.02
CA SER A 31 4.98 -1.71 -6.71
C SER A 31 4.56 -0.24 -6.86
N PHE A 32 5.18 0.49 -7.78
CA PHE A 32 4.79 1.87 -8.08
C PHE A 32 3.37 1.95 -8.66
N ILE A 33 3.01 1.08 -9.60
CA ILE A 33 1.65 1.04 -10.17
C ILE A 33 0.61 0.71 -9.09
N LEU A 34 0.88 -0.27 -8.21
CA LEU A 34 -0.01 -0.61 -7.11
C LEU A 34 -0.24 0.58 -6.18
N SER A 35 0.81 1.35 -5.87
CA SER A 35 0.68 2.55 -5.05
C SER A 35 -0.25 3.58 -5.71
N LEU A 36 -0.11 3.82 -7.02
CA LEU A 36 -0.98 4.75 -7.75
C LEU A 36 -2.43 4.27 -7.81
N MET A 37 -2.67 2.96 -7.92
CA MET A 37 -4.03 2.40 -7.92
C MET A 37 -4.77 2.66 -6.60
N ILE A 38 -4.07 2.67 -5.47
CA ILE A 38 -4.67 2.99 -4.16
C ILE A 38 -5.14 4.45 -4.12
N TRP A 39 -4.41 5.38 -4.75
CA TRP A 39 -4.79 6.81 -4.76
C TRP A 39 -6.10 7.08 -5.49
N VAL A 40 -6.47 6.26 -6.47
CA VAL A 40 -7.73 6.39 -7.21
C VAL A 40 -8.96 6.24 -6.31
N LEU A 41 -8.83 5.49 -5.21
CA LEU A 41 -9.92 5.23 -4.27
C LEU A 41 -10.24 6.40 -3.35
N MET A 42 -9.32 7.36 -3.22
CA MET A 42 -9.44 8.41 -2.22
C MET A 42 -10.56 9.39 -2.61
N PRO A 43 -11.53 9.65 -1.70
CA PRO A 43 -12.64 10.54 -1.99
C PRO A 43 -12.16 12.00 -2.03
N TYR A 44 -11.95 12.53 -3.23
CA TYR A 44 -11.71 13.96 -3.45
C TYR A 44 -13.02 14.71 -3.73
N TYR A 45 -13.00 16.05 -3.60
CA TYR A 45 -14.15 16.90 -3.93
C TYR A 45 -14.70 16.63 -5.33
N PHE A 46 -13.81 16.42 -6.31
CA PHE A 46 -14.15 15.88 -7.62
C PHE A 46 -13.74 14.42 -7.63
N ASN A 47 -14.61 13.55 -7.14
CA ASN A 47 -14.29 12.12 -7.11
C ASN A 47 -14.23 11.58 -8.54
N MET A 48 -13.04 11.15 -8.98
CA MET A 48 -12.82 10.68 -10.35
C MET A 48 -13.52 9.34 -10.62
N ILE A 49 -13.51 8.42 -9.66
CA ILE A 49 -14.10 7.08 -9.79
C ILE A 49 -14.75 6.69 -8.45
N SER A 50 -16.03 6.29 -8.49
CA SER A 50 -16.72 5.74 -7.32
C SER A 50 -16.80 4.22 -7.40
N PHE A 51 -16.19 3.55 -6.42
CA PHE A 51 -16.30 2.10 -6.26
C PHE A 51 -17.29 1.76 -5.14
N ASN A 52 -18.28 0.92 -5.44
CA ASN A 52 -19.20 0.41 -4.41
C ASN A 52 -18.47 -0.43 -3.35
N LEU A 53 -17.43 -1.17 -3.76
CA LEU A 53 -16.61 -2.03 -2.92
C LEU A 53 -15.20 -1.45 -2.72
N GLY A 54 -15.09 -0.13 -2.55
CA GLY A 54 -13.80 0.58 -2.49
C GLY A 54 -12.84 0.05 -1.41
N ILE A 55 -13.36 -0.26 -0.22
CA ILE A 55 -12.53 -0.78 0.89
C ILE A 55 -12.02 -2.20 0.61
N LEU A 56 -12.80 -3.06 -0.06
CA LEU A 56 -12.35 -4.41 -0.42
C LEU A 56 -11.25 -4.35 -1.49
N PHE A 57 -11.39 -3.45 -2.46
CA PHE A 57 -10.35 -3.22 -3.47
C PHE A 57 -9.06 -2.71 -2.83
N PHE A 58 -9.15 -1.82 -1.83
CA PHE A 58 -7.99 -1.37 -1.05
C PHE A 58 -7.23 -2.55 -0.41
N PHE A 59 -7.93 -3.50 0.23
CA PHE A 59 -7.28 -4.69 0.78
C PHE A 59 -6.63 -5.57 -0.29
N CYS A 60 -7.24 -5.71 -1.47
CA CYS A 60 -6.66 -6.47 -2.58
C CYS A 60 -5.33 -5.85 -3.02
N CYS A 61 -5.26 -4.54 -3.20
CA CYS A 61 -4.03 -3.83 -3.58
C CYS A 61 -2.92 -3.98 -2.53
N LEU A 62 -3.26 -3.88 -1.23
CA LEU A 62 -2.29 -4.08 -0.15
C LEU A 62 -1.68 -5.49 -0.19
N LYS A 63 -2.52 -6.52 -0.31
CA LYS A 63 -2.06 -7.92 -0.41
C LYS A 63 -1.15 -8.14 -1.61
N LEU A 64 -1.45 -7.54 -2.76
CA LEU A 64 -0.59 -7.59 -3.94
C LEU A 64 0.76 -6.88 -3.71
N GLY A 65 0.78 -5.78 -2.94
CA GLY A 65 1.99 -5.04 -2.59
C GLY A 65 3.03 -5.90 -1.88
N VAL A 66 2.62 -6.74 -0.93
CA VAL A 66 3.53 -7.63 -0.18
C VAL A 66 4.29 -8.58 -1.11
N TYR A 67 3.63 -9.11 -2.14
CA TYR A 67 4.27 -10.00 -3.11
C TYR A 67 5.37 -9.29 -3.91
N THR A 68 5.19 -8.02 -4.26
CA THR A 68 6.22 -7.27 -4.99
C THR A 68 7.52 -7.13 -4.18
N VAL A 69 7.42 -6.91 -2.86
CA VAL A 69 8.56 -6.81 -1.95
C VAL A 69 9.28 -8.16 -1.82
N MET A 70 8.51 -9.25 -1.71
CA MET A 70 9.07 -10.60 -1.65
C MET A 70 9.85 -10.95 -2.92
N ILE A 71 9.27 -10.68 -4.10
CA ILE A 71 9.89 -10.96 -5.40
C ILE A 71 11.15 -10.11 -5.58
N ALA A 72 11.15 -8.84 -5.16
CA ALA A 72 12.32 -7.98 -5.20
C ALA A 72 13.47 -8.53 -4.33
N GLY A 73 13.17 -8.96 -3.10
CA GLY A 73 14.18 -9.50 -2.18
C GLY A 73 14.77 -10.85 -2.60
N TRP A 74 13.96 -11.69 -3.26
CA TRP A 74 14.39 -12.98 -3.81
C TRP A 74 15.20 -12.82 -5.12
N SER A 75 14.76 -11.94 -6.01
CA SER A 75 15.40 -11.75 -7.33
C SER A 75 16.82 -11.17 -7.26
N SER A 76 17.18 -10.46 -6.19
CA SER A 76 18.52 -9.90 -6.01
C SER A 76 19.60 -10.91 -5.59
N ASN A 77 19.24 -12.17 -5.32
CA ASN A 77 20.14 -13.31 -5.10
C ASN A 77 21.25 -13.07 -4.04
N SER A 78 20.96 -12.29 -2.99
CA SER A 78 21.86 -12.11 -1.84
C SER A 78 21.16 -12.52 -0.55
N ASN A 79 21.85 -13.25 0.33
CA ASN A 79 21.25 -13.75 1.57
C ASN A 79 20.74 -12.61 2.47
N TYR A 80 21.44 -11.47 2.48
CA TYR A 80 21.03 -10.31 3.27
C TYR A 80 19.76 -9.64 2.71
N SER A 81 19.68 -9.46 1.39
CA SER A 81 18.47 -8.89 0.76
C SER A 81 17.26 -9.80 0.95
N LEU A 82 17.44 -11.12 0.86
CA LEU A 82 16.37 -12.09 1.06
C LEU A 82 15.85 -12.04 2.50
N LEU A 83 16.75 -12.05 3.49
CA LEU A 83 16.37 -11.93 4.91
C LEU A 83 15.68 -10.59 5.20
N GLY A 84 16.17 -9.49 4.62
CA GLY A 84 15.54 -8.17 4.71
C GLY A 84 14.13 -8.17 4.13
N GLY A 85 13.95 -8.75 2.94
CA GLY A 85 12.65 -8.91 2.29
C GLY A 85 11.67 -9.74 3.11
N LEU A 86 12.10 -10.88 3.66
CA LEU A 86 11.26 -11.73 4.51
C LEU A 86 10.83 -11.04 5.81
N ARG A 87 11.72 -10.24 6.43
CA ARG A 87 11.36 -9.44 7.62
C ARG A 87 10.32 -8.38 7.26
N ALA A 88 10.50 -7.67 6.15
CA ALA A 88 9.54 -6.67 5.68
C ALA A 88 8.18 -7.32 5.39
N VAL A 89 8.16 -8.49 4.74
CA VAL A 89 6.93 -9.25 4.48
C VAL A 89 6.23 -9.64 5.78
N ALA A 90 6.96 -10.21 6.75
CA ALA A 90 6.39 -10.59 8.05
C ALA A 90 5.79 -9.38 8.79
N GLN A 91 6.46 -8.23 8.71
CA GLN A 91 5.96 -6.98 9.28
C GLN A 91 4.70 -6.49 8.56
N THR A 92 4.70 -6.44 7.23
CA THR A 92 3.53 -5.96 6.47
C THR A 92 2.29 -6.82 6.71
N ILE A 93 2.43 -8.14 6.70
CA ILE A 93 1.31 -9.06 6.92
C ILE A 93 0.74 -8.91 8.35
N SER A 94 1.59 -8.76 9.36
CA SER A 94 1.11 -8.60 10.75
C SER A 94 0.30 -7.31 10.93
N TYR A 95 0.73 -6.20 10.33
CA TYR A 95 -0.01 -4.94 10.36
C TYR A 95 -1.26 -4.94 9.46
N GLU A 96 -1.30 -5.70 8.38
CA GLU A 96 -2.50 -5.84 7.56
C GLU A 96 -3.66 -6.48 8.33
N VAL A 97 -3.38 -7.46 9.19
CA VAL A 97 -4.41 -8.12 10.00
C VAL A 97 -5.02 -7.13 10.99
N SER A 98 -4.20 -6.41 11.76
CA SER A 98 -4.71 -5.40 12.69
C SER A 98 -5.45 -4.26 11.98
N LEU A 99 -4.91 -3.79 10.85
CA LEU A 99 -5.56 -2.77 10.01
C LEU A 99 -6.96 -3.22 9.55
N SER A 100 -7.09 -4.48 9.11
CA SER A 100 -8.39 -5.01 8.66
C SER A 100 -9.45 -5.05 9.75
N LEU A 101 -9.07 -5.41 10.97
CA LEU A 101 -9.96 -5.43 12.14
C LEU A 101 -10.41 -4.01 12.51
N VAL A 102 -9.49 -3.05 12.53
CA VAL A 102 -9.80 -1.64 12.83
C VAL A 102 -10.72 -1.05 11.76
N LEU A 103 -10.43 -1.27 10.48
CA LEU A 103 -11.30 -0.81 9.38
C LEU A 103 -12.68 -1.46 9.44
N LEU A 104 -12.79 -2.75 9.78
CA LEU A 104 -14.07 -3.45 9.92
C LEU A 104 -14.96 -2.77 10.98
N SER A 105 -14.39 -2.39 12.13
CA SER A 105 -15.14 -1.65 13.16
C SER A 105 -15.69 -0.32 12.64
N CYS A 106 -15.03 0.30 11.66
CA CYS A 106 -15.48 1.52 11.04
C CYS A 106 -16.60 1.29 10.03
N ILE A 107 -16.51 0.22 9.26
CA ILE A 107 -17.50 -0.16 8.25
C ILE A 107 -18.84 -0.47 8.92
N LEU A 108 -18.83 -1.11 10.10
CA LEU A 108 -20.04 -1.40 10.87
C LEU A 108 -20.86 -0.14 11.22
N LEU A 109 -20.23 1.04 11.36
CA LEU A 109 -20.95 2.28 11.64
C LEU A 109 -21.67 2.86 10.41
N ILE A 110 -21.19 2.53 9.21
CA ILE A 110 -21.67 3.09 7.94
C ILE A 110 -22.57 2.11 7.20
N MET A 111 -22.39 0.80 7.44
CA MET A 111 -23.07 -0.31 6.78
C MET A 111 -22.86 -0.37 5.26
N ASP A 112 -21.80 0.26 4.76
CA ASP A 112 -21.40 0.26 3.35
C ASP A 112 -19.88 0.24 3.17
N PHE A 113 -19.42 -0.32 2.05
CA PHE A 113 -18.00 -0.43 1.69
C PHE A 113 -17.48 0.72 0.80
N ASN A 114 -18.34 1.68 0.47
CA ASN A 114 -17.97 2.80 -0.39
C ASN A 114 -17.30 3.92 0.43
N LEU A 115 -16.08 4.30 0.04
CA LEU A 115 -15.30 5.35 0.70
C LEU A 115 -15.95 6.74 0.62
N MET A 116 -16.78 7.01 -0.40
CA MET A 116 -17.51 8.28 -0.50
C MET A 116 -18.53 8.43 0.64
N LYS A 117 -19.23 7.35 1.00
CA LYS A 117 -20.17 7.34 2.12
C LYS A 117 -19.43 7.63 3.43
N PHE A 118 -18.19 7.15 3.56
CA PHE A 118 -17.34 7.38 4.72
C PHE A 118 -17.12 8.87 5.01
N ASN A 119 -16.96 9.70 3.98
CA ASN A 119 -16.84 11.16 4.13
C ASN A 119 -18.18 11.80 4.55
N MET A 120 -19.29 11.37 3.95
CA MET A 120 -20.62 11.91 4.24
C MET A 120 -21.05 11.70 5.70
N TYR A 121 -20.80 10.51 6.26
CA TYR A 121 -21.17 10.20 7.65
C TYR A 121 -20.31 10.93 8.69
N GLN A 122 -19.15 11.46 8.32
CA GLN A 122 -18.27 12.21 9.22
C GLN A 122 -18.58 13.70 9.30
N PHE A 123 -19.62 14.18 8.60
CA PHE A 123 -19.94 15.61 8.54
C PHE A 123 -20.26 16.23 9.91
N LEU A 124 -20.98 15.50 10.77
CA LEU A 124 -21.41 15.99 12.09
C LEU A 124 -20.36 15.73 13.18
N ILE A 125 -19.96 14.46 13.34
CA ILE A 125 -19.02 14.03 14.37
C ILE A 125 -17.97 13.14 13.71
N TRP A 126 -16.70 13.45 13.96
CA TRP A 126 -15.61 12.60 13.50
C TRP A 126 -15.61 11.26 14.24
N PHE A 127 -15.43 10.18 13.49
CA PHE A 127 -15.39 8.82 14.04
C PHE A 127 -14.28 8.58 15.06
N ILE A 128 -13.29 9.48 15.14
CA ILE A 128 -12.26 9.48 16.18
C ILE A 128 -12.88 9.57 17.58
N PHE A 129 -13.91 10.41 17.77
CA PHE A 129 -14.54 10.58 19.08
C PHE A 129 -15.35 9.35 19.49
N LEU A 130 -16.03 8.70 18.52
CA LEU A 130 -16.82 7.50 18.76
C LEU A 130 -15.95 6.26 19.05
N LYS A 131 -14.73 6.21 18.52
CA LYS A 131 -13.81 5.05 18.60
C LYS A 131 -12.56 5.32 19.44
N MET A 132 -12.64 6.22 20.42
CA MET A 132 -11.55 6.50 21.37
C MET A 132 -10.81 5.25 21.90
N PRO A 133 -11.46 4.12 22.30
CA PRO A 133 -10.72 2.96 22.80
C PRO A 133 -9.92 2.20 21.74
N LEU A 134 -10.28 2.32 20.45
CA LEU A 134 -9.56 1.69 19.33
C LEU A 134 -8.51 2.61 18.70
N LYS A 135 -8.45 3.88 19.14
CA LYS A 135 -7.48 4.87 18.67
C LYS A 135 -6.12 4.73 19.38
N LEU A 136 -6.12 4.20 20.60
CA LEU A 136 -4.92 3.91 21.40
C LEU A 136 -4.23 2.65 20.89
#